data_AF-F9QE44-F1
#
_entry.id   AF-F9QE44-F1
#
_cell.length_a   1.000
_cell.length_b   1.000
_cell.length_c   1.000
_cell.angle_alpha   90.00
_cell.angle_beta   90.00
_cell.angle_gamma   90.00
#
_symmetry.space_group_name_H-M   'P 1'
#
loop_
_entity.id
_entity.type
_entity.pdbx_description
1 polymer ?
#
loop_
_entity_poly.entity_id
_entity_poly.type
_entity_poly.pdbx_seq_one_letter_code
_entity_poly.pdbx_strand_id
1 'polypeptide(L)'
;MKIWQLAKYIYIFFKTIGNKAYYILDIEKIEEDQKYDGYYIYETNRFDLKESDIVSLYSKQWQAEENFRVLKGNLSLRPMYLSTWNHIKGYICLSFLSLVMIKFLVNQINKFTGLSGDDKFTVEK
;
A
#
# COMPACT_ATOMS: atom_id res chain seq x y z
N MET A 1 4.60 3.59 -2.11
CA MET A 1 3.49 4.24 -1.37
C MET A 1 3.83 5.63 -0.81
N LYS A 2 4.99 6.23 -1.11
CA LYS A 2 5.27 7.65 -0.75
C LYS A 2 4.29 8.68 -1.34
N ILE A 3 3.78 8.43 -2.55
CA ILE A 3 2.86 9.36 -3.25
C ILE A 3 1.49 9.45 -2.55
N TRP A 4 1.01 8.35 -1.97
CA TRP A 4 -0.28 8.32 -1.26
C TRP A 4 -0.17 8.90 0.16
N GLN A 5 0.97 8.71 0.84
CA GLN A 5 1.25 9.39 2.11
C GLN A 5 1.35 10.91 1.90
N LEU A 6 2.11 11.37 0.90
CA LEU A 6 2.26 12.79 0.60
C LEU A 6 0.94 13.46 0.21
N ALA A 7 0.11 12.78 -0.59
CA ALA A 7 -1.23 13.29 -0.92
C ALA A 7 -2.11 13.38 0.35
N LYS A 8 -2.05 12.40 1.25
CA LYS A 8 -2.81 12.44 2.51
C LYS A 8 -2.34 13.58 3.42
N TYR A 9 -1.03 13.81 3.57
CA TYR A 9 -0.48 14.91 4.38
C TYR A 9 -0.87 16.30 3.85
N ILE A 10 -0.86 16.50 2.52
CA ILE A 10 -1.22 17.79 1.91
C ILE A 10 -2.69 18.16 2.16
N TYR A 11 -3.62 17.21 2.28
CA TYR A 11 -5.03 17.55 2.55
C TYR A 11 -5.36 17.61 4.05
N ILE A 12 -4.51 17.06 4.93
CA ILE A 12 -4.78 16.98 6.37
C ILE A 12 -4.48 18.29 7.09
N PHE A 13 -3.43 19.01 6.68
CA PHE A 13 -2.97 20.25 7.32
C PHE A 13 -3.57 21.52 6.73
N PHE A 14 -4.51 21.41 5.79
CA PHE A 14 -5.09 22.58 5.13
C PHE A 14 -6.59 22.64 5.41
N LYS A 15 -7.04 23.76 5.98
CA LYS A 15 -8.45 24.07 6.26
C LYS A 15 -8.99 24.99 5.19
N THR A 16 -10.22 24.75 4.75
CA THR A 16 -10.91 25.64 3.80
C THR A 16 -11.48 26.84 4.54
N ILE A 17 -11.35 28.04 3.95
CA ILE A 17 -12.00 29.25 4.44
C ILE A 17 -13.14 29.63 3.51
N GLY A 18 -14.36 29.64 4.04
CA GLY A 18 -15.57 30.03 3.33
C GLY A 18 -15.99 29.05 2.23
N ASN A 19 -16.99 29.45 1.44
CA ASN A 19 -17.56 28.65 0.37
C ASN A 19 -16.61 28.63 -0.86
N LYS A 20 -15.58 27.78 -0.77
CA LYS A 20 -14.80 27.16 -1.87
C LYS A 20 -13.87 28.08 -2.68
N ALA A 21 -12.63 28.29 -2.21
CA ALA A 21 -11.44 28.44 -3.08
C ALA A 21 -10.09 28.51 -2.32
N TYR A 22 -10.10 28.91 -1.05
CA TYR A 22 -8.86 29.21 -0.32
C TYR A 22 -8.57 28.16 0.75
N TYR A 23 -7.33 27.68 0.76
CA TYR A 23 -6.79 26.77 1.76
C TYR A 23 -5.83 27.56 2.66
N ILE A 24 -6.03 27.45 3.97
CA ILE A 24 -5.10 27.99 4.97
C ILE A 24 -4.49 26.83 5.74
N LEU A 25 -3.21 27.00 6.08
CA LEU A 25 -2.49 26.05 6.89
C LEU A 25 -3.06 26.01 8.32
N ASP A 26 -3.41 24.82 8.78
CA ASP A 26 -3.93 24.57 10.11
C ASP A 26 -2.75 24.41 11.09
N ILE A 27 -2.34 25.54 11.69
CA ILE A 27 -1.17 25.59 12.59
C ILE A 27 -1.36 24.76 13.86
N GLU A 28 -2.57 24.67 14.40
CA GLU A 28 -2.87 23.94 15.64
C GLU A 28 -2.62 22.45 15.43
N LYS A 29 -3.05 21.93 14.28
CA LYS A 29 -2.86 20.53 13.91
C LYS A 29 -1.41 20.17 13.67
N ILE A 30 -0.61 21.11 13.17
CA ILE A 30 0.84 20.92 12.99
C ILE A 30 1.54 20.86 14.34
N GLU A 31 1.21 21.74 15.29
CA GLU A 31 1.76 21.70 16.64
C GLU A 31 1.39 20.40 17.39
N GLU A 32 0.19 19.87 17.13
CA GLU A 32 -0.23 18.58 17.69
C GLU A 32 0.55 17.42 17.08
N ASP A 33 0.69 17.37 15.75
CA ASP A 33 1.48 16.34 15.05
C ASP A 33 2.96 16.37 15.44
N GLN A 34 3.51 17.58 15.66
CA GLN A 34 4.90 17.77 16.10
C GLN A 34 5.20 17.14 17.48
N LYS A 35 4.20 16.95 18.35
CA LYS A 35 4.40 16.25 19.64
C LYS A 35 4.69 14.77 19.47
N TYR A 36 4.31 14.22 18.32
CA TYR A 36 4.43 12.81 18.00
C TYR A 36 5.59 12.51 17.05
N ASP A 37 6.41 13.52 16.76
CA ASP A 37 7.52 13.40 15.83
C ASP A 37 8.55 12.38 16.36
N GLY A 38 8.83 11.35 15.55
CA GLY A 38 9.67 10.19 15.93
C GLY A 38 8.90 8.95 16.41
N TYR A 39 7.58 9.02 16.61
CA TYR A 39 6.73 7.87 16.88
C TYR A 39 5.98 7.40 15.63
N TYR A 40 5.78 6.09 15.49
CA TYR A 40 4.96 5.53 14.42
C TYR A 40 3.52 5.34 14.91
N ILE A 41 2.64 6.30 14.58
CA ILE A 41 1.25 6.32 15.06
C ILE A 41 0.31 5.71 14.01
N TYR A 42 -0.57 4.82 14.47
CA TYR A 42 -1.67 4.28 13.67
C TYR A 42 -2.97 5.02 13.99
N GLU A 43 -3.45 5.82 13.05
CA GLU A 43 -4.81 6.35 13.08
C GLU A 43 -5.75 5.40 12.33
N THR A 44 -6.80 4.94 13.01
CA THR A 44 -7.81 4.07 12.41
C THR A 44 -9.21 4.46 12.84
N ASN A 45 -10.15 4.44 11.90
CA ASN A 45 -11.58 4.60 12.17
C ASN A 45 -12.26 3.27 12.56
N ARG A 46 -11.46 2.22 12.77
CA ARG A 46 -11.91 0.88 13.16
C ARG A 46 -11.79 0.72 14.67
N PHE A 47 -12.93 0.84 15.36
CA PHE A 47 -13.04 0.65 16.80
C PHE A 47 -13.44 -0.80 17.17
N ASP A 48 -13.66 -1.64 16.17
CA ASP A 48 -14.07 -3.05 16.29
C ASP A 48 -12.90 -4.01 16.57
N LEU A 49 -11.65 -3.56 16.42
CA LEU A 49 -10.46 -4.40 16.49
C LEU A 49 -9.60 -4.05 17.71
N LYS A 50 -8.89 -5.06 18.24
CA LYS A 50 -7.86 -4.85 19.28
C LYS A 50 -6.62 -4.19 18.69
N GLU A 51 -5.86 -3.50 19.53
CA GLU A 51 -4.64 -2.78 19.15
C GLU A 51 -3.62 -3.71 18.50
N SER A 52 -3.44 -4.93 19.02
CA SER A 52 -2.56 -5.95 18.45
C SER A 52 -2.97 -6.34 17.02
N ASP A 53 -4.27 -6.46 16.78
CA ASP A 53 -4.81 -6.88 15.49
C ASP A 53 -4.66 -5.74 14.47
N ILE A 54 -4.88 -4.49 14.90
CA ILE A 54 -4.62 -3.29 14.11
C ILE A 54 -3.16 -3.27 13.65
N VAL A 55 -2.20 -3.40 14.58
CA VAL A 55 -0.77 -3.42 14.22
C VAL A 55 -0.46 -4.57 13.25
N SER A 56 -1.02 -5.76 13.47
CA SER A 56 -0.82 -6.92 12.58
C SER A 56 -1.43 -6.74 11.18
N LEU A 57 -2.48 -5.93 11.06
CA LEU A 57 -3.15 -5.66 9.80
C LEU A 57 -2.37 -4.63 8.99
N TYR A 58 -1.99 -3.53 9.64
CA TYR A 58 -1.18 -2.49 9.00
C TYR A 58 0.23 -2.99 8.66
N SER A 59 0.79 -3.89 9.47
CA SER A 59 2.07 -4.55 9.15
C SER A 59 2.02 -5.45 7.93
N LYS A 60 0.85 -5.76 7.36
CA LYS A 60 0.74 -6.51 6.08
C LYS A 60 0.66 -5.58 4.86
N GLN A 61 0.59 -4.26 5.04
CA GLN A 61 0.50 -3.32 3.92
C GLN A 61 1.72 -3.36 2.99
N TRP A 62 2.91 -3.64 3.53
CA TRP A 62 4.12 -3.79 2.70
C TRP A 62 3.98 -4.93 1.68
N GLN A 63 3.17 -5.96 1.96
CA GLN A 63 2.92 -7.06 1.00
C GLN A 63 2.23 -6.53 -0.27
N ALA A 64 1.33 -5.55 -0.13
CA ALA A 64 0.72 -4.90 -1.28
C ALA A 64 1.76 -4.08 -2.07
N GLU A 65 2.67 -3.38 -1.39
CA GLU A 65 3.76 -2.66 -2.06
C GLU A 65 4.73 -3.59 -2.80
N GLU A 66 5.09 -4.71 -2.19
CA GLU A 66 5.91 -5.75 -2.79
C GLU A 66 5.25 -6.28 -4.06
N ASN A 67 3.95 -6.60 -3.99
CA ASN A 67 3.16 -7.00 -5.17
C ASN A 67 3.22 -5.96 -6.28
N PHE A 68 3.08 -4.67 -5.97
CA PHE A 68 3.23 -3.60 -6.96
C PHE A 68 4.66 -3.46 -7.49
N ARG A 69 5.68 -3.77 -6.69
CA ARG A 69 7.09 -3.80 -7.11
C ARG A 69 7.33 -4.93 -8.11
N VAL A 70 6.85 -6.14 -7.81
CA VAL A 70 6.92 -7.30 -8.71
C VAL A 70 6.16 -7.04 -10.01
N LEU A 71 4.97 -6.44 -9.92
CA LEU A 71 4.18 -6.03 -11.09
C LEU A 71 4.96 -5.09 -12.01
N LYS A 72 5.57 -4.05 -11.44
CA LYS A 72 6.28 -3.02 -12.20
C LYS A 72 7.64 -3.49 -12.74
N GLY A 73 8.33 -4.35 -12.00
CA GLY A 73 9.64 -4.90 -12.36
C GLY A 73 9.53 -6.22 -13.11
N ASN A 74 9.35 -7.32 -12.37
CA ASN A 74 9.46 -8.69 -12.89
C ASN A 74 8.40 -9.03 -13.95
N LEU A 75 7.21 -8.44 -13.85
CA LEU A 75 6.12 -8.63 -14.83
C LEU A 75 6.08 -7.52 -15.88
N SER A 76 7.15 -6.72 -15.96
CA SER A 76 7.44 -5.72 -16.98
C SER A 76 6.33 -4.71 -17.26
N LEU A 77 5.42 -4.45 -16.30
CA LEU A 77 4.34 -3.45 -16.46
C LEU A 77 4.89 -2.08 -16.89
N ARG A 78 6.17 -1.82 -16.63
CA ARG A 78 6.91 -0.67 -17.15
C ARG A 78 8.25 -1.15 -17.74
N PRO A 79 8.67 -0.66 -18.91
CA PRO A 79 8.01 0.32 -19.79
C PRO A 79 6.91 -0.29 -20.69
N MET A 80 5.81 0.43 -20.87
CA MET A 80 4.67 -0.01 -21.69
C MET A 80 4.70 0.71 -23.05
N TYR A 81 5.09 0.00 -24.11
CA TYR A 81 5.22 0.53 -25.47
C TYR A 81 3.97 0.30 -26.33
N LEU A 82 2.77 0.47 -25.75
CA LEU A 82 1.50 0.22 -26.45
C LEU A 82 0.70 1.51 -26.61
N SER A 83 0.19 1.75 -27.82
CA SER A 83 -0.49 3.00 -28.18
C SER A 83 -2.00 2.99 -27.97
N THR A 84 -2.64 1.81 -28.00
CA THR A 84 -4.10 1.68 -27.92
C THR A 84 -4.56 1.31 -26.51
N TRP A 85 -5.58 1.99 -26.01
CA TRP A 85 -6.19 1.74 -24.69
C TRP A 85 -6.57 0.27 -24.44
N ASN A 86 -7.08 -0.43 -25.45
CA ASN A 86 -7.47 -1.83 -25.31
C ASN A 86 -6.26 -2.73 -25.04
N HIS A 87 -5.13 -2.50 -25.71
CA HIS A 87 -3.93 -3.27 -25.47
C HIS A 87 -3.27 -2.94 -24.12
N ILE A 88 -3.31 -1.66 -23.70
CA ILE A 88 -2.89 -1.24 -22.36
C ILE A 88 -3.67 -2.00 -21.29
N LYS A 89 -5.00 -2.04 -21.39
CA LYS A 89 -5.86 -2.78 -20.46
C LYS A 89 -5.57 -4.28 -20.48
N GLY A 90 -5.43 -4.88 -21.66
CA GLY A 90 -5.11 -6.29 -21.81
C GLY A 90 -3.77 -6.66 -21.18
N TYR A 91 -2.74 -5.84 -21.40
CA TYR A 91 -1.41 -6.04 -20.84
C TYR A 91 -1.41 -5.96 -19.30
N ILE A 92 -2.05 -4.92 -18.74
CA ILE A 92 -2.20 -4.78 -17.28
C ILE A 92 -2.94 -5.99 -16.69
N CYS A 93 -4.01 -6.45 -17.35
CA CYS A 93 -4.78 -7.61 -16.93
C CYS A 93 -3.92 -8.88 -16.92
N LEU A 94 -3.13 -9.11 -17.97
CA LEU A 94 -2.27 -10.28 -18.10
C LEU A 94 -1.16 -10.28 -17.03
N SER A 95 -0.49 -9.14 -16.82
CA SER A 95 0.51 -9.01 -15.76
C SER A 95 -0.11 -9.24 -14.38
N PHE A 96 -1.30 -8.71 -14.11
CA PHE A 96 -2.01 -8.96 -12.85
C PHE A 96 -2.37 -10.43 -12.68
N LEU A 97 -2.90 -11.09 -13.72
CA LEU A 97 -3.24 -12.51 -13.70
C LEU A 97 -1.99 -13.38 -13.41
N SER A 98 -0.87 -13.08 -14.06
CA SER A 98 0.39 -13.77 -13.83
C SER A 98 0.85 -13.64 -12.37
N LEU A 99 0.75 -12.45 -11.78
CA LEU A 99 1.07 -12.24 -10.37
C LEU A 99 0.20 -13.13 -9.45
N VAL A 100 -1.11 -13.18 -9.72
CA VAL A 100 -2.06 -14.00 -8.94
C VAL A 100 -1.69 -15.48 -9.06
N MET A 101 -1.38 -15.97 -10.27
CA MET A 101 -0.97 -17.36 -10.46
C MET A 101 0.32 -17.69 -9.71
N ILE A 102 1.32 -16.81 -9.74
CA ILE A 102 2.58 -17.00 -9.01
C ILE A 102 2.32 -17.08 -7.50
N LYS A 103 1.58 -16.12 -6.93
CA LYS A 103 1.27 -16.12 -5.49
C LYS A 103 0.41 -17.32 -5.09
N PHE A 104 -0.50 -17.76 -5.95
CA PHE A 104 -1.28 -18.97 -5.73
C PHE A 104 -0.40 -20.23 -5.70
N LEU A 105 0.52 -20.39 -6.65
CA LEU A 105 1.46 -21.51 -6.69
C LEU A 105 2.34 -21.53 -5.44
N VAL A 106 2.90 -20.38 -5.05
CA VAL A 106 3.69 -20.24 -3.82
C VAL A 106 2.86 -20.68 -2.60
N ASN A 107 1.59 -20.27 -2.51
CA ASN A 107 0.71 -20.69 -1.43
C ASN A 107 0.46 -22.21 -1.42
N GLN A 108 0.27 -22.81 -2.58
CA GLN A 108 0.09 -24.27 -2.70
C GLN A 108 1.35 -25.04 -2.32
N ILE A 109 2.53 -24.57 -2.74
CA ILE A 109 3.82 -25.17 -2.38
C ILE A 109 4.05 -25.07 -0.88
N ASN A 110 3.80 -23.91 -0.27
CA ASN A 110 3.91 -23.73 1.19
C ASN A 110 3.00 -24.72 1.95
N LYS A 111 1.77 -24.94 1.47
CA LYS A 111 0.85 -25.92 2.06
C LYS A 111 1.36 -27.35 1.91
N PHE A 112 1.88 -27.71 0.74
CA PHE A 112 2.35 -29.07 0.46
C PHE A 112 3.62 -29.44 1.25
N THR A 113 4.54 -28.49 1.38
CA THR A 113 5.83 -28.68 2.08
C THR A 113 5.72 -28.63 3.60
N GLY A 114 4.57 -28.20 4.15
CA GLY A 114 4.37 -28.06 5.59
C GLY A 114 5.20 -26.94 6.23
N LEU A 115 5.80 -26.06 5.43
CA LEU A 115 6.64 -24.96 5.90
C LEU A 115 5.80 -23.95 6.70
N SER A 116 6.19 -23.70 7.95
CA SER A 116 5.53 -22.78 8.87
C SER A 116 6.54 -21.76 9.41
N GLY A 117 6.09 -20.52 9.63
CA GLY A 117 6.97 -19.43 10.10
C GLY A 117 7.85 -18.80 9.00
N ASP A 118 9.11 -18.52 9.35
CA ASP A 118 10.10 -17.79 8.54
C ASP A 118 10.68 -18.60 7.37
N ASP A 119 10.32 -19.88 7.26
CA ASP A 119 10.75 -20.76 6.17
C ASP A 119 9.81 -20.72 4.96
N LYS A 120 8.76 -19.89 4.99
CA LYS A 120 7.86 -19.69 3.85
C LYS A 120 8.58 -18.93 2.75
N PHE A 121 8.44 -19.38 1.52
CA PHE A 121 8.93 -18.70 0.32
C PHE A 121 8.41 -17.25 0.15
N THR A 122 7.41 -16.83 0.94
CA THR A 122 6.81 -15.48 0.91
C THR A 122 7.50 -14.45 1.81
N VAL A 123 8.44 -14.84 2.66
CA VAL A 123 9.19 -13.91 3.50
C VAL A 123 10.63 -13.88 2.96
N GLU A 124 11.00 -12.78 2.28
CA GLU A 124 12.42 -12.52 2.06
C GLU A 124 13.05 -12.28 3.44
N LYS A 125 14.09 -13.07 3.76
CA LYS A 125 14.89 -12.93 4.98
C LYS A 125 15.66 -11.61 5.00
#